data_AF-A0A125SPA9-F1
#
_entry.id   AF-A0A125SPA9-F1
#
_cell.length_a   1.000
_cell.length_b   1.000
_cell.length_c   1.000
_cell.angle_alpha   90.00
_cell.angle_beta   90.00
_cell.angle_gamma   90.00
#
_symmetry.space_group_name_H-M   'P 1'
#
loop_
_entity.id
_entity.type
_entity.pdbx_description
1 polymer ?
#
loop_
_entity_poly.entity_id
_entity_poly.type
_entity_poly.pdbx_seq_one_letter_code
_entity_poly.pdbx_strand_id
1 'polypeptide(L)' 'MADRSVVAEELMLVDLKEWISLWYDRSVAAKFIRPPFRLDDPTAERLQGYFEVGLSPDDAVLAFFGVMH' A
#
# COMPACT_ATOMS: atom_id res chain seq x y z
N MET A 1 8.64 -7.38 30.13
CA MET A 1 9.44 -6.54 29.23
C MET A 1 8.91 -6.81 27.84
N ALA A 2 8.13 -5.89 27.26
CA ALA A 2 7.69 -6.05 25.88
C ALA A 2 8.94 -6.08 24.99
N ASP A 3 9.04 -7.12 24.17
CA ASP A 3 10.14 -7.29 23.24
C ASP A 3 10.13 -6.11 22.27
N ARG A 4 11.23 -5.36 22.21
CA ARG A 4 11.33 -4.13 21.42
C ARG A 4 11.11 -4.39 19.92
N SER A 5 11.26 -5.64 19.49
CA SER A 5 11.02 -6.10 18.12
C SER A 5 9.52 -6.17 17.81
N VAL A 6 8.70 -6.66 18.75
CA VAL A 6 7.23 -6.71 18.59
C VAL A 6 6.64 -5.30 18.41
N VAL A 7 7.16 -4.32 19.15
CA VAL A 7 6.72 -2.92 19.02
C VAL A 7 7.12 -2.33 17.67
N ALA A 8 8.30 -2.69 17.15
CA ALA A 8 8.75 -2.23 15.83
C ALA A 8 7.90 -2.85 14.70
N GLU A 9 7.56 -4.13 14.80
CA GLU A 9 6.70 -4.82 13.83
C GLU A 9 5.27 -4.26 13.82
N GLU A 10 4.69 -3.98 15.00
CA GLU A 10 3.36 -3.32 15.08
C GLU A 10 3.35 -1.93 14.44
N LEU A 11 4.40 -1.13 14.66
CA LEU A 11 4.50 0.20 14.06
C LEU A 11 4.64 0.13 12.54
N MET A 12 5.44 -0.81 12.01
CA MET A 12 5.54 -1.04 10.56
C MET A 12 4.20 -1.46 9.95
N LEU A 13 3.41 -2.27 10.65
CA LEU A 13 2.07 -2.65 10.20
C LEU A 13 1.11 -1.46 10.18
N VAL A 14 1.21 -0.55 11.16
CA VAL A 14 0.43 0.70 11.18
C VAL A 14 0.83 1.60 10.01
N ASP A 15 2.13 1.79 9.79
CA ASP A 15 2.66 2.60 8.68
C ASP A 15 2.23 2.03 7.32
N LEU A 16 2.35 0.71 7.12
CA LEU A 16 1.91 0.03 5.91
C LEU A 16 0.40 0.19 5.69
N LYS A 17 -0.40 0.08 6.75
CA LYS A 17 -1.86 0.24 6.64
C LYS A 17 -2.25 1.68 6.28
N GLU A 18 -1.62 2.67 6.88
CA GLU A 18 -1.84 4.08 6.54
C GLU A 18 -1.42 4.35 5.09
N TRP A 19 -0.26 3.83 4.69
CA TRP A 19 0.26 3.94 3.33
C TRP A 19 -0.69 3.30 2.29
N ILE A 20 -1.18 2.08 2.54
CA ILE A 20 -2.16 1.40 1.66
C ILE A 20 -3.47 2.16 1.59
N SER A 21 -3.91 2.77 2.70
CA SER A 21 -5.13 3.59 2.73
C SER A 21 -4.99 4.83 1.85
N LEU A 22 -3.85 5.51 1.91
CA LEU A 22 -3.55 6.64 1.02
C LEU A 22 -3.48 6.18 -0.44
N TRP A 23 -2.81 5.08 -0.74
CA TRP A 23 -2.76 4.52 -2.10
C TRP A 23 -4.17 4.22 -2.63
N TYR A 24 -5.05 3.67 -1.79
CA TYR A 24 -6.44 3.40 -2.14
C TYR A 24 -7.19 4.69 -2.48
N ASP A 25 -7.13 5.70 -1.61
CA ASP A 25 -7.81 6.98 -1.82
C ASP A 25 -7.32 7.67 -3.11
N ARG A 26 -6.01 7.63 -3.38
CA ARG A 26 -5.42 8.13 -4.62
C ARG A 26 -5.91 7.37 -5.84
N SER A 27 -5.98 6.04 -5.76
CA SER A 27 -6.47 5.18 -6.84
C SER A 27 -7.95 5.43 -7.16
N VAL A 28 -8.77 5.67 -6.14
CA VAL A 28 -10.18 6.04 -6.30
C VAL A 28 -10.31 7.45 -6.89
N ALA A 29 -9.54 8.42 -6.39
CA ALA A 29 -9.55 9.79 -6.91
C ALA A 29 -9.13 9.87 -8.39
N ALA A 30 -8.14 9.06 -8.79
CA ALA A 30 -7.70 8.91 -10.17
C ALA A 30 -8.63 8.03 -11.02
N LYS A 31 -9.71 7.48 -10.44
CA LYS A 31 -10.71 6.62 -11.09
C LYS A 31 -10.17 5.29 -11.62
N PHE A 32 -9.02 4.84 -11.11
CA PHE A 32 -8.48 3.51 -11.39
C PHE A 32 -9.25 2.40 -10.66
N ILE A 33 -9.71 2.69 -9.44
CA ILE A 33 -10.50 1.79 -8.60
C ILE A 33 -11.92 2.33 -8.44
N ARG A 34 -12.92 1.43 -8.47
CA ARG A 34 -14.30 1.73 -8.07
C ARG A 34 -14.68 0.94 -6.82
N PRO A 35 -15.18 1.59 -5.76
CA PRO A 35 -15.73 0.89 -4.61
C PRO A 35 -16.99 0.07 -4.98
N PRO A 36 -17.23 -1.10 -4.36
CA PRO A 36 -16.35 -1.78 -3.40
C PRO A 36 -15.20 -2.48 -4.11
N PHE A 37 -13.97 -2.26 -3.62
CA PHE A 37 -12.78 -2.90 -4.13
C PHE A 37 -12.13 -3.68 -3.00
N ARG A 38 -11.80 -4.93 -3.27
CA ARG A 38 -11.16 -5.84 -2.33
C ARG A 38 -9.77 -6.14 -2.83
N LEU A 39 -8.78 -5.92 -1.98
CA LEU A 39 -7.43 -6.37 -2.20
C LEU A 39 -7.41 -7.90 -2.12
N ASP A 40 -7.01 -8.54 -3.20
CA ASP A 40 -6.64 -9.95 -3.25
C ASP A 40 -5.20 -10.13 -2.78
N ASP A 41 -4.88 -11.32 -2.28
CA ASP A 41 -3.57 -11.67 -1.72
C ASP A 41 -2.39 -11.27 -2.62
N PRO A 42 -2.38 -11.54 -3.96
CA PRO A 42 -1.25 -11.13 -4.80
C PRO A 42 -1.15 -9.61 -4.99
N THR A 43 -2.27 -8.87 -4.93
CA THR A 43 -2.23 -7.40 -4.97
C THR A 43 -1.71 -6.84 -3.65
N ALA A 44 -2.09 -7.44 -2.53
CA ALA A 44 -1.59 -7.04 -1.21
C ALA A 44 -0.08 -7.25 -1.10
N GLU A 45 0.44 -8.41 -1.54
CA GLU A 45 1.88 -8.68 -1.59
C GLU A 45 2.62 -7.66 -2.48
N ARG A 46 2.04 -7.31 -3.62
CA ARG A 46 2.64 -6.32 -4.54
C ARG A 46 2.70 -4.92 -3.92
N LEU A 47 1.66 -4.50 -3.19
CA LEU A 47 1.65 -3.21 -2.48
C LEU A 47 2.64 -3.19 -1.30
N GLN A 48 2.73 -4.29 -0.57
CA GLN A 48 3.74 -4.43 0.49
C GLN A 48 5.15 -4.30 -0.09
N GLY A 49 5.43 -4.94 -1.23
CA GLY A 49 6.72 -4.78 -1.91
C GLY A 49 7.03 -3.33 -2.30
N TYR A 50 6.03 -2.53 -2.70
CA TYR A 50 6.22 -1.09 -2.97
C TYR A 50 6.54 -0.29 -1.71
N PHE A 51 5.87 -0.59 -0.60
CA PHE A 51 6.17 0.04 0.68
C PHE A 51 7.59 -0.30 1.15
N GLU A 52 8.01 -1.57 1.04
CA GLU A 52 9.33 -2.04 1.46
C GLU A 52 10.49 -1.38 0.68
N VAL A 53 10.29 -1.06 -0.61
CA VAL A 53 11.27 -0.31 -1.40
C VAL A 53 11.19 1.20 -1.21
N GLY A 54 10.26 1.68 -0.37
CA GLY A 54 10.09 3.09 -0.05
C GLY A 54 9.37 3.91 -1.13
N LEU A 55 8.54 3.28 -1.97
CA LEU A 55 7.74 4.01 -2.94
C LEU A 55 6.71 4.90 -2.24
N SER A 56 6.44 6.08 -2.82
CA SER A 56 5.32 6.89 -2.37
C SER A 56 3.98 6.27 -2.83
N PRO A 57 2.86 6.52 -2.12
CA PRO A 57 1.55 6.03 -2.56
C PRO A 57 1.21 6.46 -3.99
N ASP A 58 1.52 7.71 -4.36
CA ASP A 58 1.27 8.25 -5.70
C ASP A 58 2.08 7.52 -6.79
N ASP A 59 3.38 7.30 -6.54
CA ASP A 59 4.22 6.51 -7.45
C ASP A 59 3.74 5.06 -7.56
N ALA A 60 3.24 4.49 -6.46
CA ALA A 60 2.73 3.13 -6.43
C ALA A 60 1.41 3.00 -7.21
N VAL A 61 0.55 4.04 -7.22
CA VAL A 61 -0.63 4.08 -8.12
C VAL A 61 -0.17 4.01 -9.56
N LEU A 62 0.85 4.78 -9.94
CA LEU A 62 1.39 4.78 -11.30
C LEU A 62 2.10 3.46 -11.63
N ALA A 63 2.85 2.87 -10.71
CA ALA A 63 3.50 1.57 -10.92
C ALA A 63 2.49 0.41 -11.00
N PHE A 64 1.34 0.55 -10.35
CA PHE A 64 0.29 -0.46 -10.34
C PHE A 64 -0.62 -0.38 -11.57
N PHE A 65 -1.08 0.82 -11.92
CA PHE A 65 -2.06 1.07 -12.99
C PHE A 65 -1.48 1.70 -14.26
N GLY A 66 -0.30 2.29 -14.18
CA GLY A 66 0.38 2.88 -15.31
C GLY A 66 0.75 1.79 -16.31
N VAL A 67 0.09 1.83 -17.46
CA VAL A 67 0.56 1.14 -18.65
C VAL A 67 1.89 1.80 -19.02
N MET A 68 2.99 1.05 -18.99
CA MET A 68 4.20 1.51 -19.69
C MET A 68 3.80 1.73 -21.15
N HIS A 69 3.83 2.99 -21.59
CA HIS A 69 3.71 3.36 -22.99
C HIS A 69 4.87 2.79 -23.80
#